data_AF-A0A9W6GQA2-F1
#
_entry.id   AF-A0A9W6GQA2-F1
#
_cell.length_a   1.000
_cell.length_b   1.000
_cell.length_c   1.000
_cell.angle_alpha   90.00
_cell.angle_beta   90.00
_cell.angle_gamma   90.00
#
_symmetry.space_group_name_H-M   'P 1'
#
loop_
_entity.id
_entity.type
_entity.pdbx_description
1 polymer ?
#
loop_
_entity_poly.entity_id
_entity_poly.type
_entity_poly.pdbx_seq_one_letter_code
_entity_poly.pdbx_strand_id
1 'polypeptide(L)'
;MRGRDERSGALFSYVDLEARVPNSHPLRVIRALANDALAALARDFSALSASRGRPSIPPEKVLRAMLLQAFYPICSERQLMQRLDFDLLFRWFVGLGIDNCVWDHSVFWKNRDRLLDGDVAAKFLAAVLAQPRVKRLLSNDYFSVDGALIEAWASMKSFAQTKARRTRWTIRLRVRRIAQSRS
;
A
#
# COMPACT_ATOMS: atom_id res chain seq x y z
N MET A 1 20.23 29.75 -19.98
CA MET A 1 19.01 30.08 -20.77
C MET A 1 17.79 29.62 -19.99
N ARG A 2 16.74 30.45 -19.88
CA ARG A 2 15.49 30.11 -19.17
C ARG A 2 14.55 29.39 -20.13
N GLY A 3 14.06 28.20 -19.76
CA GLY A 3 13.06 27.46 -20.55
C GLY A 3 11.73 28.23 -20.63
N ARG A 4 10.98 28.05 -21.72
CA ARG A 4 9.66 28.66 -21.91
C ARG A 4 8.60 27.96 -21.05
N ASP A 5 7.70 28.74 -20.47
CA ASP A 5 6.53 28.27 -19.71
C ASP A 5 5.37 28.00 -20.67
N GLU A 6 5.49 26.92 -21.46
CA GLU A 6 4.44 26.49 -22.39
C GLU A 6 3.58 25.40 -21.74
N ARG A 7 2.29 25.70 -21.53
CA ARG A 7 1.30 24.71 -21.08
C ARG A 7 0.99 23.78 -22.25
N SER A 8 1.60 22.61 -22.26
CA SER A 8 1.32 21.56 -23.23
C SER A 8 -0.03 20.91 -22.94
N GLY A 9 -1.09 21.36 -23.61
CA GLY A 9 -2.35 20.63 -23.69
C GLY A 9 -2.25 19.59 -24.81
N ALA A 10 -1.73 18.40 -24.52
CA ALA A 10 -1.64 17.33 -25.52
C ALA A 10 -2.90 16.45 -25.51
N LEU A 11 -3.57 16.39 -26.66
CA LEU A 11 -4.58 15.38 -27.01
C LEU A 11 -3.82 14.06 -27.24
N PHE A 12 -4.03 13.06 -26.36
CA PHE A 12 -3.41 11.72 -26.36
C PHE A 12 -1.91 11.66 -26.01
N SER A 13 -1.61 11.62 -24.71
CA SER A 13 -0.28 11.23 -24.19
C SER A 13 -0.27 9.74 -23.85
N TYR A 14 0.51 8.93 -24.58
CA TYR A 14 0.83 7.56 -24.18
C TYR A 14 1.83 7.59 -23.03
N VAL A 15 1.33 7.75 -21.81
CA VAL A 15 2.15 7.72 -20.60
C VAL A 15 2.23 6.30 -20.07
N ASP A 16 3.39 5.66 -20.24
CA ASP A 16 3.71 4.46 -19.50
C ASP A 16 4.00 4.82 -18.03
N LEU A 17 3.11 4.38 -17.12
CA LEU A 17 3.27 4.58 -15.68
C LEU A 17 4.55 3.93 -15.15
N GLU A 18 4.99 2.82 -15.76
CA GLU A 18 6.22 2.12 -15.38
C GLU A 18 7.44 3.01 -15.59
N ALA A 19 7.51 3.70 -16.72
CA ALA A 19 8.61 4.63 -17.04
C ALA A 19 8.60 5.91 -16.16
N ARG A 20 7.45 6.27 -15.57
CA ARG A 20 7.31 7.48 -14.74
C ARG A 20 7.84 7.32 -13.32
N VAL A 21 7.94 6.09 -12.81
CA VAL A 21 8.43 5.83 -11.45
C VAL A 21 9.93 5.56 -11.50
N PRO A 22 10.79 6.33 -10.80
CA PRO A 22 12.24 6.09 -10.81
C PRO A 22 12.60 4.66 -10.41
N ASN A 23 13.61 4.08 -11.06
CA ASN A 23 14.07 2.71 -10.76
C ASN A 23 14.57 2.53 -9.31
N SER A 24 15.07 3.62 -8.70
CA SER A 24 15.51 3.66 -7.31
C SER A 24 14.37 3.82 -6.29
N HIS A 25 13.12 3.99 -6.73
CA HIS A 25 12.01 4.26 -5.83
C HIS A 25 11.69 3.03 -4.95
N PRO A 26 11.61 3.16 -3.61
CA PRO A 26 11.47 2.01 -2.70
C PRO A 26 10.19 1.19 -2.92
N LEU A 27 9.11 1.84 -3.36
CA LEU A 27 7.87 1.14 -3.72
C LEU A 27 8.03 0.11 -4.84
N ARG A 28 9.11 0.13 -5.65
CA ARG A 28 9.41 -0.93 -6.62
C ARG A 28 9.72 -2.26 -5.96
N VAL A 29 10.58 -2.24 -4.95
CA VAL A 29 10.91 -3.44 -4.19
C VAL A 29 9.66 -3.96 -3.48
N ILE A 30 8.95 -3.07 -2.81
CA ILE A 30 7.73 -3.41 -2.08
C ILE A 30 6.66 -3.98 -3.02
N ARG A 31 6.46 -3.38 -4.20
CA ARG A 31 5.48 -3.86 -5.19
C ARG A 31 5.83 -5.25 -5.70
N ALA A 32 7.11 -5.54 -5.94
CA ALA A 32 7.57 -6.86 -6.33
C ALA A 32 7.25 -7.89 -5.23
N LEU A 33 7.65 -7.62 -3.97
CA LEU A 33 7.36 -8.50 -2.83
C LEU A 33 5.84 -8.73 -2.65
N ALA A 34 5.04 -7.67 -2.79
CA ALA A 34 3.59 -7.77 -2.73
C ALA A 34 3.04 -8.63 -3.86
N ASN A 35 3.51 -8.44 -5.10
CA ASN A 35 3.07 -9.25 -6.24
C ASN A 35 3.45 -10.72 -6.09
N ASP A 36 4.64 -11.03 -5.58
CA ASP A 36 5.06 -12.41 -5.31
C ASP A 36 4.14 -13.08 -4.28
N ALA A 37 3.79 -12.36 -3.21
CA ALA A 37 2.84 -12.85 -2.20
C ALA A 37 1.42 -13.02 -2.75
N LEU A 38 0.96 -12.09 -3.61
CA LEU A 38 -0.34 -12.18 -4.27
C LEU A 38 -0.38 -13.38 -5.22
N ALA A 39 0.69 -13.64 -5.98
CA ALA A 39 0.78 -14.78 -6.88
C ALA A 39 0.67 -16.11 -6.12
N ALA A 40 1.29 -16.21 -4.94
CA ALA A 40 1.15 -17.38 -4.06
C ALA A 40 -0.29 -17.62 -3.59
N LEU A 41 -1.12 -16.57 -3.53
CA LEU A 41 -2.52 -16.61 -3.09
C LEU A 41 -3.54 -16.66 -4.23
N ALA A 42 -3.12 -16.74 -5.48
CA ALA A 42 -4.01 -16.73 -6.65
C ALA A 42 -5.14 -17.78 -6.57
N ARG A 43 -4.86 -18.95 -5.98
CA ARG A 43 -5.87 -20.00 -5.77
C ARG A 43 -6.92 -19.61 -4.74
N ASP A 44 -6.53 -18.96 -3.65
CA ASP A 44 -7.45 -18.48 -2.60
C ASP A 44 -8.35 -17.36 -3.13
N PHE A 45 -7.82 -16.45 -3.96
CA PHE A 45 -8.62 -15.40 -4.59
C PHE A 45 -9.68 -15.95 -5.53
N SER A 46 -9.35 -16.99 -6.30
CA SER A 46 -10.29 -17.61 -7.25
C SER A 46 -11.55 -18.16 -6.56
N ALA A 47 -11.39 -18.72 -5.35
CA ALA A 47 -12.52 -19.21 -4.56
C ALA A 47 -13.44 -18.08 -4.04
N LEU A 48 -12.87 -16.92 -3.71
CA LEU A 48 -13.63 -15.75 -3.23
C LEU A 48 -14.35 -15.02 -4.37
N SER A 49 -13.75 -15.00 -5.55
CA SER A 49 -14.32 -14.40 -6.76
C SER A 49 -15.41 -15.28 -7.39
N ALA A 50 -15.52 -16.55 -7.02
CA ALA A 50 -16.53 -17.48 -7.55
C ALA A 50 -17.97 -17.19 -7.07
N SER A 51 -18.17 -16.39 -6.02
CA SER A 51 -19.51 -16.04 -5.53
C SER A 51 -20.11 -14.85 -6.33
N ARG A 52 -21.05 -15.17 -7.22
CA ARG A 52 -21.85 -14.32 -8.13
C ARG A 52 -22.03 -12.84 -7.72
N GLY A 53 -21.70 -11.92 -8.64
CA GLY A 53 -22.06 -10.49 -8.57
C GLY A 53 -21.28 -9.60 -9.55
N ARG A 54 -21.70 -8.33 -9.70
CA ARG A 54 -21.03 -7.26 -10.50
C ARG A 54 -19.50 -7.32 -10.35
N PRO A 55 -18.69 -7.02 -11.41
CA PRO A 55 -17.24 -6.96 -11.27
C PRO A 55 -16.86 -6.03 -10.11
N SER A 56 -16.38 -6.64 -9.02
CA SER A 56 -15.89 -5.95 -7.83
C SER A 56 -14.43 -5.57 -8.02
N ILE A 57 -13.90 -4.71 -7.14
CA ILE A 57 -12.47 -4.36 -7.16
C ILE A 57 -11.66 -5.65 -6.96
N PRO A 58 -10.67 -5.95 -7.83
CA PRO A 58 -9.83 -7.13 -7.67
C PRO A 58 -9.13 -7.13 -6.30
N PRO A 59 -9.08 -8.26 -5.59
CA PRO A 59 -8.53 -8.34 -4.24
C PRO A 59 -7.06 -7.89 -4.17
N GLU A 60 -6.30 -8.14 -5.24
CA GLU A 60 -4.91 -7.70 -5.40
C GLU A 60 -4.79 -6.18 -5.31
N LYS A 61 -5.71 -5.45 -5.95
CA LYS A 61 -5.69 -3.98 -5.97
C LYS A 61 -6.07 -3.42 -4.60
N VAL A 62 -7.02 -4.05 -3.91
CA VAL A 62 -7.41 -3.66 -2.54
C VAL A 62 -6.23 -3.84 -1.59
N LEU A 63 -5.56 -5.00 -1.62
CA LEU A 63 -4.40 -5.27 -0.77
C LEU A 63 -3.25 -4.31 -1.04
N ARG A 64 -2.92 -4.00 -2.30
CA ARG A 64 -1.91 -2.98 -2.62
C ARG A 64 -2.33 -1.59 -2.12
N ALA A 65 -3.59 -1.22 -2.23
CA ALA A 65 -4.07 0.07 -1.74
C ALA A 65 -4.00 0.16 -0.19
N MET A 66 -4.27 -0.95 0.52
CA MET A 66 -4.08 -1.02 1.97
C MET A 66 -2.62 -0.86 2.39
N LEU A 67 -1.68 -1.40 1.60
CA LEU A 67 -0.25 -1.16 1.83
C LEU A 67 0.08 0.34 1.72
N LEU A 68 -0.45 1.05 0.73
CA LEU A 68 -0.26 2.51 0.64
C LEU A 68 -0.83 3.25 1.87
N GLN A 69 -1.99 2.84 2.39
CA GLN A 69 -2.54 3.43 3.61
C GLN A 69 -1.65 3.24 4.83
N ALA A 70 -0.92 2.12 4.90
CA ALA A 70 0.03 1.88 5.97
C ALA A 70 1.33 2.67 5.80
N PHE A 71 1.74 2.91 4.55
CA PHE A 71 3.04 3.47 4.24
C PHE A 71 3.07 5.00 4.26
N TYR A 72 1.93 5.59 3.96
CA TYR A 72 1.76 7.02 3.86
C TYR A 72 0.76 7.50 4.92
N PRO A 73 0.82 8.78 5.34
CA PRO A 73 -0.13 9.36 6.30
C PRO A 73 -1.52 9.56 5.66
N ILE A 74 -2.17 8.45 5.28
CA ILE A 74 -3.50 8.39 4.69
C ILE A 74 -4.45 7.92 5.78
N CYS A 75 -5.18 8.87 6.36
CA CYS A 75 -5.99 8.64 7.54
C CYS A 75 -7.42 8.18 7.21
N SER A 76 -7.81 8.14 5.93
CA SER A 76 -9.14 7.69 5.51
C SER A 76 -9.15 7.07 4.12
N GLU A 77 -10.15 6.23 3.84
CA GLU A 77 -10.36 5.65 2.50
C GLU A 77 -10.75 6.71 1.47
N ARG A 78 -11.49 7.75 1.88
CA ARG A 78 -11.78 8.90 1.02
C ARG A 78 -10.49 9.59 0.57
N GLN A 79 -9.58 9.82 1.51
CA GLN A 79 -8.26 10.38 1.22
C GLN A 79 -7.43 9.44 0.32
N LEU A 80 -7.54 8.12 0.50
CA LEU A 80 -6.90 7.15 -0.40
C LEU A 80 -7.44 7.25 -1.82
N MET A 81 -8.76 7.30 -2.00
CA MET A 81 -9.37 7.44 -3.32
C MET A 81 -8.98 8.76 -3.97
N GLN A 82 -8.99 9.88 -3.21
CA GLN A 82 -8.48 11.16 -3.71
C GLN A 82 -7.03 11.06 -4.18
N ARG A 83 -6.13 10.46 -3.38
CA ARG A 83 -4.73 10.28 -3.77
C ARG A 83 -4.60 9.41 -5.02
N LEU A 84 -5.40 8.35 -5.16
CA LEU A 84 -5.44 7.53 -6.37
C LEU A 84 -5.93 8.29 -7.60
N ASP A 85 -6.69 9.36 -7.43
CA ASP A 85 -7.22 10.16 -8.54
C ASP A 85 -6.13 10.95 -9.25
N PHE A 86 -5.21 11.56 -8.49
CA PHE A 86 -4.19 12.45 -9.04
C PHE A 86 -2.75 11.97 -8.91
N ASP A 87 -2.44 10.98 -8.05
CA ASP A 87 -1.07 10.55 -7.82
C ASP A 87 -0.71 9.33 -8.68
N LEU A 88 0.07 9.57 -9.74
CA LEU A 88 0.51 8.53 -10.69
C LEU A 88 1.35 7.44 -10.02
N LEU A 89 2.11 7.74 -8.96
CA LEU A 89 2.88 6.74 -8.22
C LEU A 89 1.94 5.77 -7.49
N PHE A 90 0.85 6.28 -6.92
CA PHE A 90 -0.13 5.45 -6.21
C PHE A 90 -0.92 4.58 -7.19
N ARG A 91 -1.34 5.17 -8.32
CA ARG A 91 -2.00 4.43 -9.41
C ARG A 91 -1.10 3.33 -9.94
N TRP A 92 0.16 3.65 -10.21
CA TRP A 92 1.18 2.68 -10.61
C TRP A 92 1.27 1.56 -9.59
N PHE A 93 1.52 1.88 -8.31
CA PHE A 93 1.71 0.87 -7.26
C PHE A 93 0.51 -0.09 -7.14
N VAL A 94 -0.69 0.46 -7.18
CA VAL A 94 -1.94 -0.31 -7.08
C VAL A 94 -2.24 -1.09 -8.36
N GLY A 95 -1.67 -0.71 -9.51
CA GLY A 95 -2.01 -1.29 -10.81
C GLY A 95 -3.32 -0.75 -11.37
N LEU A 96 -3.59 0.53 -11.14
CA LEU A 96 -4.71 1.26 -11.72
C LEU A 96 -4.19 2.05 -12.93
N GLY A 97 -4.65 1.67 -14.14
CA GLY A 97 -4.30 2.40 -15.38
C GLY A 97 -4.73 3.88 -15.31
N ILE A 98 -4.06 4.76 -16.05
CA ILE A 98 -4.24 6.21 -15.96
C ILE A 98 -5.68 6.66 -16.24
N ASP A 99 -6.33 6.10 -17.26
CA ASP A 99 -7.69 6.49 -17.68
C ASP A 99 -8.82 5.79 -16.91
N ASN A 100 -8.49 4.83 -16.03
CA ASN A 100 -9.51 4.11 -15.27
C ASN A 100 -10.15 5.02 -14.21
N CYS A 101 -11.46 5.01 -14.04
CA CYS A 101 -12.07 5.72 -12.92
C CYS A 101 -11.56 5.16 -11.58
N VAL A 102 -11.31 6.04 -10.61
CA VAL A 102 -11.07 5.62 -9.23
C VAL A 102 -12.35 5.03 -8.65
N TRP A 103 -12.20 4.07 -7.74
CA TRP A 103 -13.33 3.45 -7.07
C TRP A 103 -14.00 4.42 -6.11
N ASP A 104 -15.31 4.25 -5.91
CA ASP A 104 -15.97 4.90 -4.79
C ASP A 104 -15.46 4.32 -3.46
N HIS A 105 -15.23 5.21 -2.48
CA HIS A 105 -14.72 4.86 -1.17
C HIS A 105 -15.58 3.81 -0.45
N SER A 106 -16.91 3.83 -0.63
CA SER A 106 -17.80 2.85 0.01
C SER A 106 -17.67 1.47 -0.64
N VAL A 107 -17.37 1.40 -1.93
CA VAL A 107 -17.07 0.15 -2.62
C VAL A 107 -15.73 -0.40 -2.13
N PHE A 108 -14.73 0.46 -1.97
CA PHE A 108 -13.45 0.09 -1.39
C PHE A 108 -13.59 -0.46 0.03
N TRP A 109 -14.34 0.24 0.90
CA TRP A 109 -14.57 -0.17 2.29
C TRP A 109 -15.15 -1.59 2.37
N LYS A 110 -16.21 -1.87 1.61
CA LYS A 110 -16.88 -3.18 1.60
C LYS A 110 -15.96 -4.31 1.13
N ASN A 111 -15.14 -4.04 0.11
CA ASN A 111 -14.18 -5.02 -0.40
C ASN A 111 -13.06 -5.27 0.60
N ARG A 112 -12.58 -4.23 1.27
CA ARG A 112 -11.59 -4.36 2.34
C ARG A 112 -12.14 -5.21 3.49
N ASP A 113 -13.35 -4.90 3.96
CA ASP A 113 -13.99 -5.61 5.07
C ASP A 113 -14.13 -7.10 4.75
N ARG A 114 -14.63 -7.42 3.55
CA ARG A 114 -14.73 -8.80 3.06
C ARG A 114 -13.38 -9.54 3.03
N LEU A 115 -12.29 -8.87 2.68
CA LEU A 115 -10.94 -9.47 2.67
C LEU A 115 -10.37 -9.68 4.07
N LEU A 116 -10.73 -8.82 5.01
CA LEU A 116 -10.37 -8.97 6.41
C LEU A 116 -11.17 -10.14 7.03
N ASP A 117 -12.47 -10.22 6.76
CA ASP A 117 -13.35 -11.29 7.24
C ASP A 117 -12.97 -12.68 6.68
N GLY A 118 -12.45 -12.72 5.45
CA GLY A 118 -12.03 -13.96 4.79
C GLY A 118 -10.63 -14.46 5.14
N ASP A 119 -9.97 -13.90 6.16
CA ASP A 119 -8.57 -14.17 6.54
C ASP A 119 -7.52 -13.92 5.43
N VAL A 120 -7.93 -13.36 4.30
CA VAL A 120 -7.08 -13.18 3.11
C VAL A 120 -5.96 -12.20 3.37
N ALA A 121 -6.27 -11.10 4.06
CA ALA A 121 -5.27 -10.14 4.46
C ALA A 121 -4.22 -10.75 5.39
N ALA A 122 -4.64 -11.64 6.31
CA ALA A 122 -3.73 -12.35 7.20
C ALA A 122 -2.83 -13.33 6.44
N LYS A 123 -3.40 -14.10 5.49
CA LYS A 123 -2.64 -14.98 4.60
C LYS A 123 -1.66 -14.20 3.71
N PHE A 124 -2.07 -13.05 3.19
CA PHE A 124 -1.22 -12.17 2.39
C PHE A 124 -0.02 -11.68 3.19
N LEU A 125 -0.25 -11.18 4.40
CA LEU A 125 0.83 -10.78 5.29
C LEU A 125 1.75 -11.97 5.62
N ALA A 126 1.19 -13.14 5.91
CA ALA A 126 1.98 -14.35 6.16
C ALA A 126 2.85 -14.72 4.94
N ALA A 127 2.30 -14.63 3.73
CA ALA A 127 3.02 -14.88 2.49
C ALA A 127 4.15 -13.87 2.27
N VAL A 128 3.93 -12.58 2.55
CA VAL A 128 4.99 -11.55 2.49
C VAL A 128 6.10 -11.86 3.50
N LEU A 129 5.75 -12.15 4.76
CA LEU A 129 6.70 -12.48 5.82
C LEU A 129 7.44 -13.79 5.57
N ALA A 130 6.84 -14.72 4.82
CA ALA A 130 7.46 -15.99 4.48
C ALA A 130 8.62 -15.86 3.47
N GLN A 131 8.68 -14.76 2.71
CA GLN A 131 9.68 -14.58 1.65
C GLN A 131 11.10 -14.48 2.24
N PRO A 132 12.10 -15.19 1.68
CA PRO A 132 13.48 -15.20 2.20
C PRO A 132 14.09 -13.80 2.34
N ARG A 133 13.79 -12.92 1.37
CA ARG A 133 14.24 -11.52 1.39
C ARG A 133 13.70 -10.78 2.60
N VAL A 134 12.42 -10.96 2.94
CA VAL A 134 11.79 -10.32 4.11
C VAL A 134 12.29 -10.95 5.40
N LYS A 135 12.40 -12.29 5.47
CA LYS A 135 12.94 -12.99 6.63
C LYS A 135 14.35 -12.51 7.01
N ARG A 136 15.22 -12.29 6.02
CA ARG A 136 16.57 -11.76 6.23
C ARG A 136 16.57 -10.33 6.80
N LEU A 137 15.57 -9.53 6.44
CA LEU A 137 15.41 -8.17 6.97
C LEU A 137 14.94 -8.19 8.44
N LEU A 138 14.12 -9.17 8.81
CA LEU A 138 13.60 -9.36 10.16
C LEU A 138 14.63 -9.99 11.12
N SER A 139 15.67 -10.66 10.60
CA SER A 139 16.69 -11.35 11.40
C SER A 139 17.91 -10.50 11.76
N ASN A 140 18.02 -9.26 11.28
CA ASN A 140 19.15 -8.38 11.57
C ASN A 140 18.72 -7.27 12.55
N ASP A 141 19.35 -7.20 13.72
CA ASP A 141 19.08 -6.27 14.84
C ASP A 141 19.30 -4.77 14.53
N TYR A 142 19.76 -4.42 13.33
CA TYR A 142 19.99 -3.05 12.91
C TYR A 142 19.20 -2.76 11.63
N PHE A 143 17.97 -2.26 11.80
CA PHE A 143 17.16 -1.81 10.67
C PHE A 143 16.97 -0.29 10.68
N SER A 144 17.61 0.38 9.72
CA SER A 144 17.48 1.83 9.52
C SER A 144 16.61 2.09 8.28
N VAL A 145 15.52 2.83 8.51
CA VAL A 145 14.64 3.52 7.54
C VAL A 145 13.49 2.75 6.86
N ASP A 146 13.63 1.51 6.37
CA ASP A 146 12.51 0.80 5.66
C ASP A 146 11.76 -0.28 6.49
N GLY A 147 12.26 -0.60 7.68
CA GLY A 147 11.77 -1.72 8.52
C GLY A 147 10.66 -1.28 9.46
N ALA A 148 10.71 -0.02 9.92
CA ALA A 148 9.65 0.59 10.71
C ALA A 148 8.27 0.54 10.02
N LEU A 149 8.26 0.46 8.69
CA LEU A 149 7.05 0.41 7.88
C LEU A 149 6.43 -0.99 7.85
N ILE A 150 7.26 -2.02 7.70
CA ILE A 150 6.88 -3.43 7.76
C ILE A 150 6.56 -3.83 9.21
N GLU A 151 7.33 -3.32 10.18
CA GLU A 151 7.07 -3.44 11.62
C GLU A 151 5.81 -2.70 12.03
N ALA A 152 5.53 -1.49 11.52
CA ALA A 152 4.25 -0.82 11.75
C ALA A 152 3.09 -1.67 11.21
N TRP A 153 3.28 -2.34 10.07
CA TRP A 153 2.30 -3.27 9.52
C TRP A 153 2.13 -4.54 10.37
N ALA A 154 3.21 -5.13 10.86
CA ALA A 154 3.19 -6.26 11.78
C ALA A 154 2.58 -5.89 13.15
N SER A 155 2.83 -4.67 13.61
CA SER A 155 2.35 -4.10 14.88
C SER A 155 0.87 -3.71 14.82
N MET A 156 0.32 -3.31 13.66
CA MET A 156 -1.13 -3.13 13.51
C MET A 156 -1.93 -4.42 13.80
N LYS A 157 -1.30 -5.60 13.68
CA LYS A 157 -1.89 -6.88 14.07
C LYS A 157 -1.98 -7.05 15.60
N SER A 158 -1.05 -6.48 16.39
CA SER A 158 -1.11 -6.50 17.86
C SER A 158 -2.17 -5.54 18.42
N PHE A 159 -2.51 -4.49 17.66
CA PHE A 159 -3.62 -3.60 17.96
C PHE A 159 -5.00 -4.28 17.83
N ALA A 160 -5.14 -5.27 16.94
CA ALA A 160 -6.38 -6.06 16.84
C ALA A 160 -6.55 -7.06 18.00
N GLN A 161 -5.47 -7.43 18.69
CA GLN A 161 -5.52 -8.28 19.89
C GLN A 161 -5.67 -7.50 21.22
N THR A 162 -5.64 -6.17 21.17
CA THR A 162 -5.75 -5.33 22.38
C THR A 162 -6.89 -4.32 22.26
N LYS A 163 -8.11 -4.79 21.94
CA LYS A 163 -9.33 -4.05 22.29
C LYS A 163 -9.80 -4.44 23.69
N ALA A 164 -9.00 -4.08 24.68
CA ALA A 164 -9.51 -3.75 26.00
C ALA A 164 -8.63 -2.62 26.55
N ARG A 165 -9.26 -1.45 26.71
CA ARG A 165 -8.79 -0.20 27.36
C ARG A 165 -8.28 0.89 26.43
N ARG A 166 -9.14 1.90 26.32
CA ARG A 166 -8.84 3.35 26.26
C ARG A 166 -7.34 3.64 26.47
N THR A 167 -6.72 4.39 25.56
CA THR A 167 -6.54 5.86 25.69
C THR A 167 -5.93 6.42 24.41
N ARG A 168 -6.47 7.56 24.01
CA ARG A 168 -6.18 8.39 22.84
C ARG A 168 -4.94 9.26 23.17
N TRP A 169 -4.06 9.53 22.20
CA TRP A 169 -2.93 10.50 22.23
C TRP A 169 -1.55 10.08 22.80
N THR A 170 -0.70 9.34 22.05
CA THR A 170 0.77 9.36 22.30
C THR A 170 1.66 8.93 21.11
N ILE A 171 1.37 9.37 19.86
CA ILE A 171 2.32 9.21 18.73
C ILE A 171 2.62 10.57 18.09
N ARG A 172 2.88 11.55 18.95
CA ARG A 172 3.44 12.84 18.55
C ARG A 172 4.43 13.18 19.66
N LEU A 173 5.72 12.87 19.46
CA LEU A 173 6.88 13.58 20.03
C LEU A 173 8.23 12.82 19.99
N ARG A 174 8.34 11.56 19.55
CA ARG A 174 9.65 10.87 19.57
C ARG A 174 10.50 10.90 18.28
N VAL A 175 10.04 11.55 17.21
CA VAL A 175 10.82 11.67 15.95
C VAL A 175 11.65 12.97 15.86
N ARG A 176 11.56 13.89 16.84
CA ARG A 176 12.31 15.16 16.81
C ARG A 176 13.64 15.17 17.58
N ARG A 177 14.12 14.07 18.15
CA ARG A 177 15.32 14.07 19.03
C ARG A 177 16.54 13.30 18.55
N ILE A 178 16.63 12.96 17.25
CA ILE A 178 17.83 12.35 16.64
C ILE A 178 18.53 13.31 15.66
N ALA A 179 17.98 14.50 15.41
CA ALA A 179 18.55 15.48 14.48
C ALA A 179 19.37 16.62 15.14
N GLN A 180 19.66 16.56 16.45
CA GLN A 180 20.39 17.65 17.15
C GLN A 180 21.52 17.19 18.09
N SER A 181 22.01 15.95 18.00
CA SER A 181 23.17 15.50 18.78
C SER A 181 24.40 15.18 17.93
N ARG A 182 24.61 15.92 16.84
CA ARG A 182 25.88 15.95 16.09
C ARG A 182 26.20 17.38 15.68
N SER A 183 26.69 18.14 16.65
CA SER A 183 27.71 19.20 16.50
C SER A 183 28.54 19.19 17.78
#